data_AF-A0A9P8CEW5-F1
#
_entry.id   AF-A0A9P8CEW5-F1
#
_cell.length_a   1.000
_cell.length_b   1.000
_cell.length_c   1.000
_cell.angle_alpha   90.00
_cell.angle_beta   90.00
_cell.angle_gamma   90.00
#
_symmetry.space_group_name_H-M   'P 1'
#
loop_
_entity.id
_entity.type
_entity.pdbx_description
1 polymer ?
#
loop_
_entity_poly.entity_id
_entity_poly.type
_entity_poly.pdbx_seq_one_letter_code
_entity_poly.pdbx_strand_id
1 'polypeptide(L)'
;MLAVASSRRIALVLVPFFFLLWASYSFYGQDQYSVGNLLDTVKTCSASTAISTTALTVPGDEEEYVAICFTAKNESLNMPESFVHHYHHVGIRRFYIMDDGSEPPLSTYSYPGIPREHITFVYYPKEQHHEHNNQLFLNDECHRLFGKRHRWMAHFDVDEYLEIVRRNETLISILKGLETDPRVGQLSVNWQVHNSNNREVRQPSIRKGYTSCIDDDPASGGANSRNKHVKSIVRNDRFLDSSYGQMHPHTFKLREGSITVGEDGREFETGKEEWGMPPPFRWPITRNRLTLHHFNIKSRAEYEEKMSRSQHIEAGKTTWDFFEEENKVPRWECREMASYNP
;
A
#
# COMPACT_ATOMS: atom_id res chain seq x y z
N MET A 1 -28.33 4.50 -65.45
CA MET A 1 -28.75 5.89 -65.70
C MET A 1 -28.06 6.75 -64.64
N LEU A 2 -26.89 7.35 -64.94
CA LEU A 2 -26.70 8.75 -65.42
C LEU A 2 -27.29 9.76 -64.42
N ALA A 3 -26.63 10.79 -63.87
CA ALA A 3 -25.33 11.46 -64.09
C ALA A 3 -25.02 12.33 -62.82
N VAL A 4 -23.78 12.40 -62.29
CA VAL A 4 -22.67 13.38 -62.51
C VAL A 4 -22.88 14.83 -62.02
N ALA A 5 -21.81 15.34 -61.36
CA ALA A 5 -21.35 16.75 -61.12
C ALA A 5 -21.63 17.33 -59.71
N SER A 6 -20.76 18.08 -59.02
CA SER A 6 -19.38 18.53 -59.23
C SER A 6 -18.89 19.34 -58.00
N SER A 7 -17.79 18.92 -57.38
CA SER A 7 -16.59 19.72 -57.01
C SER A 7 -16.72 21.18 -56.54
N ARG A 8 -16.11 21.47 -55.36
CA ARG A 8 -15.10 22.54 -55.21
C ARG A 8 -14.27 22.33 -53.93
N ARG A 9 -12.97 22.09 -54.11
CA ARG A 9 -11.91 22.19 -53.08
C ARG A 9 -11.50 23.66 -52.95
N ILE A 10 -11.20 24.12 -51.74
CA ILE A 10 -10.37 25.32 -51.52
C ILE A 10 -9.20 24.90 -50.64
N ALA A 11 -8.02 24.91 -51.25
CA ALA A 11 -6.73 24.93 -50.59
C ALA A 11 -6.34 26.39 -50.38
N LEU A 12 -5.77 26.71 -49.21
CA LEU A 12 -5.10 27.99 -48.99
C LEU A 12 -3.67 27.70 -48.52
N VAL A 13 -2.75 28.27 -49.30
CA VAL A 13 -1.30 28.08 -49.29
C VAL A 13 -0.64 29.15 -48.39
N LEU A 14 0.42 28.72 -47.71
CA LEU A 14 1.39 29.46 -46.90
C LEU A 14 2.07 30.61 -47.67
N VAL A 15 2.41 31.70 -46.97
CA VAL A 15 3.64 32.48 -47.22
C VAL A 15 4.20 33.03 -45.88
N PRO A 16 5.53 32.92 -45.64
CA PRO A 16 6.21 33.30 -44.40
C PRO A 16 6.72 34.76 -44.44
N PHE A 17 6.95 35.37 -43.28
CA PHE A 17 7.76 36.58 -43.16
C PHE A 17 9.00 36.34 -42.31
N PHE A 18 10.14 36.34 -43.01
CA PHE A 18 11.49 36.53 -42.50
C PHE A 18 11.75 38.01 -42.21
N PHE A 19 12.54 38.31 -41.17
CA PHE A 19 13.64 39.30 -41.09
C PHE A 19 14.05 39.37 -39.59
N LEU A 20 15.09 38.67 -39.13
CA LEU A 20 16.54 38.99 -39.16
C LEU A 20 16.91 40.38 -38.62
N LEU A 21 17.57 40.40 -37.45
CA LEU A 21 18.78 41.17 -37.05
C LEU A 21 19.10 40.74 -35.58
N TRP A 22 20.16 40.00 -35.23
CA TRP A 22 21.60 40.36 -35.17
C TRP A 22 21.80 41.72 -34.46
N ALA A 23 22.62 41.91 -33.42
CA ALA A 23 23.63 41.11 -32.76
C ALA A 23 24.02 41.78 -31.40
N SER A 24 24.69 41.00 -30.54
CA SER A 24 25.79 41.37 -29.63
C SER A 24 25.64 42.55 -28.65
N TYR A 25 25.79 42.25 -27.35
CA TYR A 25 27.00 42.64 -26.62
C TYR A 25 27.16 41.86 -25.30
N SER A 26 28.39 41.42 -25.04
CA SER A 26 28.86 40.70 -23.86
C SER A 26 29.31 41.66 -22.74
N PHE A 27 29.50 41.07 -21.55
CA PHE A 27 30.36 41.45 -20.41
C PHE A 27 29.73 42.08 -19.15
N TYR A 28 30.34 41.67 -18.04
CA TYR A 28 30.13 41.97 -16.60
C TYR A 28 29.05 41.14 -15.89
N GLY A 29 29.35 40.32 -14.88
CA GLY A 29 30.62 40.08 -14.17
C GLY A 29 30.53 38.78 -13.36
N GLN A 30 31.70 38.16 -13.17
CA GLN A 30 31.93 37.12 -12.17
C GLN A 30 31.86 37.77 -10.78
N ASP A 31 31.19 37.12 -9.83
CA ASP A 31 31.55 37.26 -8.43
C ASP A 31 31.77 35.89 -7.81
N GLN A 32 32.98 35.75 -7.27
CA GLN A 32 33.53 34.57 -6.64
C GLN A 32 33.00 34.45 -5.21
N TYR A 33 32.40 33.33 -4.85
CA TYR A 33 32.22 32.99 -3.44
C TYR A 33 33.47 32.24 -2.94
N SER A 34 34.27 32.99 -2.20
CA SER A 34 35.47 32.56 -1.48
C SER A 34 35.11 31.58 -0.36
N VAL A 35 35.77 30.43 -0.36
CA VAL A 35 35.81 29.46 0.74
C VAL A 35 36.75 30.02 1.81
N GLY A 36 36.17 30.61 2.86
CA GLY A 36 36.90 31.12 4.01
C GLY A 36 36.92 30.12 5.16
N ASN A 37 38.12 29.73 5.58
CA ASN A 37 38.44 28.96 6.77
C ASN A 37 37.78 29.53 8.04
N LEU A 38 37.16 28.66 8.84
CA LEU A 38 36.89 28.92 10.25
C LEU A 38 37.31 27.68 11.07
N LEU A 39 38.61 27.56 11.29
CA LEU A 39 39.17 26.82 12.42
C LEU A 39 39.30 27.79 13.60
N ASP A 40 39.23 27.23 14.81
CA ASP A 40 39.44 27.85 16.13
C ASP A 40 38.25 28.57 16.77
N THR A 41 37.42 27.79 17.48
CA THR A 41 37.16 28.03 18.90
C THR A 41 36.72 26.72 19.55
N VAL A 42 37.68 25.91 19.99
CA VAL A 42 37.44 24.85 20.97
C VAL A 42 37.42 25.49 22.34
N LYS A 43 36.23 25.64 22.92
CA LYS A 43 36.06 25.85 24.36
C LYS A 43 35.06 24.83 24.89
N THR A 44 35.63 23.90 25.63
CA THR A 44 35.02 22.87 26.48
C THR A 44 33.81 23.38 27.26
N CYS A 45 32.69 22.64 27.21
CA CYS A 45 31.79 22.50 28.34
C CYS A 45 30.86 21.27 28.19
N SER A 46 30.92 20.42 29.22
CA SER A 46 29.92 19.47 29.71
C SER A 46 29.54 18.28 28.83
N ALA A 47 29.90 17.09 29.33
CA ALA A 47 29.36 15.81 28.91
C ALA A 47 27.83 15.79 29.14
N SER A 48 27.08 16.07 28.07
CA SER A 48 25.71 15.61 27.94
C SER A 48 25.76 14.15 27.53
N THR A 49 25.29 13.27 28.39
CA THR A 49 25.06 11.86 28.10
C THR A 49 24.16 11.78 26.87
N ALA A 50 24.75 11.56 25.70
CA ALA A 50 24.01 11.26 24.49
C ALA A 50 23.24 9.96 24.76
N ILE A 51 21.94 10.10 25.02
CA ILE A 51 21.02 8.98 24.95
C ILE A 51 21.06 8.55 23.49
N SER A 52 21.82 7.48 23.24
CA SER A 52 21.84 6.78 21.97
C SER A 52 20.43 6.28 21.70
N THR A 53 19.66 7.05 20.93
CA THR A 53 18.44 6.58 20.27
C THR A 53 18.84 5.66 19.14
N THR A 54 19.43 4.51 19.46
CA THR A 54 19.38 3.37 18.54
C THR A 54 17.91 3.00 18.46
N ALA A 55 17.26 3.41 17.37
CA ALA A 55 16.01 2.78 16.98
C ALA A 55 16.24 1.27 17.05
N LEU A 56 15.48 0.59 17.89
CA LEU A 56 15.53 -0.86 17.99
C LEU A 56 15.30 -1.41 16.58
N THR A 57 16.36 -1.88 15.93
CA THR A 57 16.27 -2.48 14.62
C THR A 57 15.54 -3.80 14.78
N VAL A 58 14.35 -3.91 14.19
CA VAL A 58 13.64 -5.18 14.14
C VAL A 58 14.52 -6.16 13.36
N PRO A 59 14.89 -7.33 13.94
CA PRO A 59 15.66 -8.33 13.22
C PRO A 59 14.96 -8.68 11.91
N GLY A 60 15.72 -8.67 10.81
CA GLY A 60 15.18 -9.00 9.50
C GLY A 60 14.76 -10.45 9.37
N ASP A 61 13.75 -10.70 8.54
CA ASP A 61 13.38 -12.01 8.05
C ASP A 61 14.35 -12.48 6.94
N GLU A 62 15.60 -12.75 7.32
CA GLU A 62 16.67 -13.12 6.38
C GLU A 62 16.41 -14.47 5.69
N GLU A 63 15.53 -15.31 6.25
CA GLU A 63 15.07 -16.56 5.63
C GLU A 63 13.94 -16.34 4.60
N GLU A 64 13.43 -15.11 4.50
CA GLU A 64 12.24 -14.76 3.71
C GLU A 64 11.06 -15.69 4.03
N TYR A 65 10.87 -16.00 5.32
CA TYR A 65 9.79 -16.83 5.81
C TYR A 65 8.41 -16.26 5.44
N VAL A 66 8.29 -14.93 5.37
CA VAL A 66 7.12 -14.20 4.86
C VAL A 66 7.52 -13.24 3.73
N ALA A 67 6.71 -13.21 2.67
CA ALA A 67 6.78 -12.19 1.63
C ALA A 67 5.49 -11.35 1.59
N ILE A 68 5.57 -10.14 1.03
CA ILE A 68 4.38 -9.36 0.67
C ILE A 68 4.13 -9.48 -0.84
N CYS A 69 2.88 -9.70 -1.19
CA CYS A 69 2.36 -9.55 -2.53
C CYS A 69 1.47 -8.30 -2.60
N PHE A 70 1.88 -7.31 -3.37
CA PHE A 70 1.08 -6.14 -3.70
C PHE A 70 0.42 -6.34 -5.07
N THR A 71 -0.90 -6.19 -5.13
CA THR A 71 -1.57 -5.88 -6.40
C THR A 71 -1.69 -4.37 -6.51
N ALA A 72 -1.06 -3.77 -7.52
CA ALA A 72 -0.87 -2.32 -7.57
C ALA A 72 -1.12 -1.74 -8.96
N LYS A 73 -1.77 -0.58 -9.01
CA LYS A 73 -2.01 0.19 -10.24
C LYS A 73 -1.75 1.66 -10.03
N ASN A 74 -0.74 2.21 -10.71
CA ASN A 74 -0.32 3.61 -10.62
C ASN A 74 0.03 4.05 -9.19
N GLU A 75 0.65 3.16 -8.41
CA GLU A 75 0.99 3.38 -7.00
C GLU A 75 2.46 3.80 -6.77
N SER A 76 3.18 4.19 -7.83
CA SER A 76 4.62 4.48 -7.79
C SER A 76 5.02 5.50 -6.72
N LEU A 77 4.15 6.46 -6.40
CA LEU A 77 4.39 7.47 -5.37
C LEU A 77 4.26 6.95 -3.94
N ASN A 78 3.46 5.89 -3.71
CA ASN A 78 3.16 5.38 -2.36
C ASN A 78 4.07 4.18 -2.00
N MET A 79 4.57 3.47 -3.01
CA MET A 79 5.42 2.29 -2.83
C MET A 79 6.73 2.53 -2.05
N PRO A 80 7.48 3.63 -2.22
CA PRO A 80 8.73 3.83 -1.48
C PRO A 80 8.52 3.77 0.04
N GLU A 81 7.52 4.48 0.56
CA GLU A 81 7.22 4.51 1.99
C GLU A 81 6.70 3.16 2.49
N SER A 82 5.92 2.45 1.67
CA SER A 82 5.46 1.08 1.98
C SER A 82 6.63 0.09 2.05
N PHE A 83 7.57 0.15 1.11
CA PHE A 83 8.77 -0.68 1.13
C PHE A 83 9.66 -0.39 2.32
N VAL A 84 9.99 0.88 2.57
CA VAL A 84 10.82 1.26 3.72
C VAL A 84 10.17 0.80 5.03
N HIS A 85 8.85 0.99 5.17
CA HIS A 85 8.14 0.59 6.37
C HIS A 85 8.21 -0.91 6.62
N HIS A 86 7.77 -1.70 5.64
CA HIS A 86 7.72 -3.15 5.80
C HIS A 86 9.12 -3.79 5.89
N TYR A 87 10.11 -3.20 5.23
CA TYR A 87 11.50 -3.68 5.32
C TYR A 87 12.14 -3.32 6.65
N HIS A 88 12.20 -2.04 7.02
CA HIS A 88 13.00 -1.60 8.17
C HIS A 88 12.27 -1.70 9.50
N HIS A 89 10.94 -1.58 9.53
CA HIS A 89 10.17 -1.54 10.79
C HIS A 89 9.38 -2.82 11.06
N VAL A 90 9.00 -3.58 10.01
CA VAL A 90 8.30 -4.87 10.18
C VAL A 90 9.27 -6.05 10.04
N GLY A 91 10.33 -5.89 9.26
CA GLY A 91 11.36 -6.91 9.05
C GLY A 91 11.16 -7.79 7.82
N ILE A 92 10.17 -7.50 6.95
CA ILE A 92 9.88 -8.30 5.75
C ILE A 92 10.93 -8.03 4.67
N ARG A 93 11.51 -9.08 4.09
CA ARG A 93 12.62 -8.95 3.12
C ARG A 93 12.24 -9.19 1.67
N ARG A 94 11.02 -9.65 1.35
CA ARG A 94 10.64 -9.99 -0.02
C ARG A 94 9.33 -9.35 -0.45
N PHE A 95 9.38 -8.64 -1.58
CA PHE A 95 8.23 -7.95 -2.17
C PHE A 95 7.97 -8.43 -3.61
N TYR A 96 6.74 -8.82 -3.88
CA TYR A 96 6.23 -9.15 -5.21
C TYR A 96 5.18 -8.12 -5.62
N ILE A 97 5.39 -7.49 -6.76
CA ILE A 97 4.51 -6.47 -7.30
C ILE A 97 3.82 -7.04 -8.51
N MET A 98 2.54 -7.33 -8.35
CA MET A 98 1.63 -7.70 -9.42
C MET A 98 1.05 -6.40 -9.97
N ASP A 99 1.70 -5.87 -11.00
CA ASP A 99 1.37 -4.58 -11.59
C ASP A 99 0.17 -4.72 -12.54
N ASP A 100 -0.95 -4.13 -12.12
CA ASP A 100 -2.27 -4.15 -12.75
C ASP A 100 -2.39 -3.05 -13.84
N GLY A 101 -1.51 -3.15 -14.84
CA GLY A 101 -1.55 -2.28 -16.01
C GLY A 101 -1.22 -0.83 -15.70
N SER A 102 -0.24 -0.57 -14.83
CA SER A 102 0.25 0.79 -14.58
C SER A 102 0.86 1.43 -15.82
N GLU A 103 0.74 2.75 -15.90
CA GLU A 103 1.26 3.55 -17.02
C GLU A 103 2.08 4.74 -16.51
N PRO A 104 3.41 4.74 -16.71
CA PRO A 104 4.24 3.61 -17.17
C PRO A 104 4.26 2.44 -16.16
N PRO A 105 4.74 1.24 -16.57
CA PRO A 105 4.88 0.10 -15.66
C PRO A 105 5.68 0.47 -14.40
N LEU A 106 5.28 -0.05 -13.24
CA LEU A 106 5.89 0.26 -11.94
C LEU A 106 7.38 -0.11 -11.90
N SER A 107 7.79 -1.12 -12.66
CA SER A 107 9.19 -1.52 -12.78
C SER A 107 10.12 -0.46 -13.40
N THR A 108 9.56 0.57 -14.05
CA THR A 108 10.31 1.67 -14.68
C THR A 108 10.74 2.76 -13.70
N TYR A 109 10.16 2.78 -12.49
CA TYR A 109 10.48 3.75 -11.45
C TYR A 109 11.67 3.29 -10.59
N SER A 110 12.30 4.26 -9.91
CA SER A 110 13.32 4.00 -8.89
C SER A 110 12.70 4.00 -7.51
N TYR A 111 13.03 2.98 -6.71
CA TYR A 111 12.53 2.80 -5.34
C TYR A 111 13.73 2.80 -4.37
N PRO A 112 14.28 3.98 -4.03
CA PRO A 112 15.35 4.08 -3.05
C PRO A 112 14.85 3.70 -1.64
N GLY A 113 15.79 3.37 -0.75
CA GLY A 113 15.49 3.06 0.65
C GLY A 113 15.52 1.58 1.01
N ILE A 114 15.39 0.68 0.03
CA ILE A 114 15.64 -0.76 0.19
C ILE A 114 16.45 -1.31 -1.00
N PRO A 115 17.18 -2.43 -0.84
CA PRO A 115 17.93 -3.03 -1.94
C PRO A 115 17.00 -3.57 -3.04
N ARG A 116 17.33 -3.29 -4.31
CA ARG A 116 16.48 -3.57 -5.48
C ARG A 116 16.22 -5.05 -5.68
N GLU A 117 17.14 -5.91 -5.26
CA GLU A 117 17.07 -7.37 -5.31
C GLU A 117 15.94 -7.94 -4.47
N HIS A 118 15.40 -7.20 -3.50
CA HIS A 118 14.26 -7.61 -2.67
C HIS A 118 12.90 -7.38 -3.34
N ILE A 119 12.86 -6.66 -4.46
CA ILE A 119 11.64 -6.27 -5.16
C ILE A 119 11.56 -7.01 -6.50
N THR A 120 10.47 -7.73 -6.74
CA THR A 120 10.21 -8.39 -8.03
C THR A 120 8.92 -7.83 -8.62
N PHE A 121 8.97 -7.41 -9.89
CA PHE A 121 7.82 -6.90 -10.62
C PHE A 121 7.34 -7.92 -11.64
N VAL A 122 6.03 -8.11 -11.72
CA VAL A 122 5.36 -8.85 -12.78
C VAL A 122 4.30 -7.92 -13.37
N TYR A 123 4.43 -7.59 -14.64
CA TYR A 123 3.55 -6.65 -15.32
C TYR A 123 2.44 -7.38 -16.08
N TYR A 124 1.19 -7.01 -15.80
CA TYR A 124 0.01 -7.48 -16.51
C TYR A 124 -0.61 -6.28 -17.22
N PRO A 125 -0.60 -6.24 -18.56
CA PRO A 125 -1.16 -5.12 -19.30
C PRO A 125 -2.69 -5.12 -19.25
N LYS A 126 -3.31 -3.97 -19.55
CA LYS A 126 -4.76 -3.75 -19.44
C LYS A 126 -5.61 -4.75 -20.24
N GLU A 127 -5.06 -5.25 -21.33
CA GLU A 127 -5.71 -6.23 -22.21
C GLU A 127 -5.83 -7.63 -21.57
N GLN A 128 -5.11 -7.89 -20.49
CA GLN A 128 -5.18 -9.13 -19.70
C GLN A 128 -6.08 -8.98 -18.48
N HIS A 129 -6.77 -7.85 -18.31
CA HIS A 129 -7.64 -7.65 -17.16
C HIS A 129 -8.85 -8.59 -17.22
N HIS A 130 -9.12 -9.23 -16.09
CA HIS A 130 -10.34 -9.99 -15.90
C HIS A 130 -11.46 -9.04 -15.44
N GLU A 131 -12.53 -8.93 -16.24
CA GLU A 131 -13.57 -7.87 -16.16
C GLU A 131 -14.15 -7.62 -14.76
N HIS A 132 -14.22 -8.62 -13.88
CA HIS A 132 -14.82 -8.48 -12.55
C HIS A 132 -13.89 -8.76 -11.36
N ASN A 133 -12.65 -9.22 -11.57
CA ASN A 133 -11.86 -9.80 -10.47
C ASN A 133 -10.33 -9.74 -10.65
N ASN A 134 -9.79 -8.70 -11.29
CA ASN A 134 -8.36 -8.69 -11.61
C ASN A 134 -7.46 -8.79 -10.37
N GLN A 135 -7.85 -8.21 -9.23
CA GLN A 135 -7.08 -8.37 -7.98
C GLN A 135 -7.03 -9.82 -7.49
N LEU A 136 -8.09 -10.60 -7.65
CA LEU A 136 -8.09 -12.02 -7.28
C LEU A 136 -7.16 -12.82 -8.18
N PHE A 137 -7.25 -12.59 -9.50
CA PHE A 137 -6.36 -13.22 -10.48
C PHE A 137 -4.89 -12.92 -10.17
N LEU A 138 -4.55 -11.66 -9.90
CA LEU A 138 -3.18 -11.26 -9.59
C LEU A 138 -2.67 -11.86 -8.27
N ASN A 139 -3.54 -11.98 -7.26
CA ASN A 139 -3.20 -12.68 -6.02
C ASN A 139 -2.90 -14.17 -6.27
N ASP A 140 -3.71 -14.85 -7.08
CA ASP A 140 -3.49 -16.26 -7.45
C ASP A 140 -2.19 -16.46 -8.22
N GLU A 141 -1.93 -15.57 -9.19
CA GLU A 141 -0.68 -15.59 -9.95
C GLU A 141 0.55 -15.40 -9.05
N CYS A 142 0.42 -14.57 -8.02
CA CYS A 142 1.49 -14.35 -7.04
C CYS A 142 1.82 -15.65 -6.27
N HIS A 143 0.80 -16.37 -5.82
CA HIS A 143 0.97 -17.70 -5.20
C HIS A 143 1.55 -18.72 -6.18
N ARG A 144 1.05 -18.75 -7.41
CA ARG A 144 1.53 -19.67 -8.45
C ARG A 144 3.01 -19.47 -8.76
N LEU A 145 3.45 -18.23 -8.88
CA LEU A 145 4.82 -17.86 -9.22
C LEU A 145 5.78 -17.98 -8.04
N PHE A 146 5.35 -17.56 -6.85
CA PHE A 146 6.25 -17.30 -5.73
C PHE A 146 5.89 -18.01 -4.42
N GLY A 147 4.67 -18.54 -4.27
CA GLY A 147 4.20 -19.15 -3.02
C GLY A 147 5.09 -20.27 -2.49
N LYS A 148 5.69 -21.08 -3.38
CA LYS A 148 6.61 -22.17 -2.98
C LYS A 148 7.92 -21.70 -2.34
N ARG A 149 8.25 -20.41 -2.42
CA ARG A 149 9.51 -19.84 -1.88
C ARG A 149 9.38 -19.35 -0.44
N HIS A 150 8.15 -19.21 0.05
CA HIS A 150 7.88 -18.61 1.36
C HIS A 150 6.93 -19.51 2.14
N ARG A 151 6.99 -19.42 3.47
CA ARG A 151 5.99 -20.10 4.31
C ARG A 151 4.67 -19.35 4.29
N TRP A 152 4.76 -18.03 4.37
CA TRP A 152 3.62 -17.11 4.39
C TRP A 152 3.69 -16.07 3.27
N MET A 153 2.53 -15.63 2.79
CA MET A 153 2.39 -14.53 1.85
C MET A 153 1.33 -13.54 2.37
N ALA A 154 1.76 -12.30 2.63
CA ALA A 154 0.88 -11.20 3.00
C ALA A 154 0.29 -10.55 1.75
N HIS A 155 -1.03 -10.38 1.71
CA HIS A 155 -1.72 -9.66 0.65
C HIS A 155 -2.24 -8.35 1.21
N PHE A 156 -1.48 -7.30 1.00
CA PHE A 156 -1.81 -5.94 1.40
C PHE A 156 -1.95 -5.05 0.17
N ASP A 157 -2.69 -3.97 0.32
CA ASP A 157 -2.68 -2.86 -0.63
C ASP A 157 -1.50 -1.93 -0.31
N VAL A 158 -1.03 -1.15 -1.29
CA VAL A 158 0.19 -0.32 -1.12
C VAL A 158 0.01 0.77 -0.04
N ASP A 159 -1.23 1.19 0.20
CA ASP A 159 -1.66 2.15 1.22
C ASP A 159 -2.03 1.49 2.56
N GLU A 160 -1.64 0.23 2.77
CA GLU A 160 -1.81 -0.49 4.03
C GLU A 160 -0.45 -0.76 4.70
N TYR A 161 -0.36 -0.49 6.00
CA TYR A 161 0.88 -0.55 6.76
C TYR A 161 0.71 -1.39 8.03
N LEU A 162 1.47 -2.47 8.13
CA LEU A 162 1.42 -3.36 9.29
C LEU A 162 2.20 -2.78 10.47
N GLU A 163 1.59 -2.74 11.64
CA GLU A 163 2.23 -2.41 12.91
C GLU A 163 2.34 -3.65 13.80
N ILE A 164 3.52 -3.86 14.39
CA ILE A 164 3.73 -4.80 15.48
C ILE A 164 3.57 -4.03 16.80
N VAL A 165 2.44 -4.21 17.46
CA VAL A 165 2.03 -3.39 18.62
C VAL A 165 2.89 -3.70 19.85
N ARG A 166 3.26 -4.97 20.03
CA ARG A 166 4.08 -5.40 21.18
C ARG A 166 5.56 -5.37 20.81
N ARG A 167 6.32 -4.52 21.50
CA ARG A 167 7.76 -4.31 21.26
C ARG A 167 8.63 -5.56 21.40
N ASN A 168 8.17 -6.58 22.13
CA ASN A 168 8.89 -7.83 22.33
C ASN A 168 8.51 -8.94 21.33
N GLU A 169 7.65 -8.63 20.36
CA GLU A 169 7.27 -9.55 19.29
C GLU A 169 7.84 -9.09 17.95
N THR A 170 8.02 -10.05 17.05
CA THR A 170 8.24 -9.80 15.62
C THR A 170 7.11 -10.47 14.84
N LEU A 171 6.91 -10.06 13.58
CA LEU A 171 5.96 -10.75 12.72
C LEU A 171 6.25 -12.27 12.66
N ILE A 172 7.53 -12.64 12.55
CA ILE A 172 7.96 -14.04 12.49
C ILE A 172 7.63 -14.79 13.78
N SER A 173 7.87 -14.20 14.96
CA SER A 173 7.54 -14.86 16.22
C SER A 173 6.02 -15.06 16.38
N ILE A 174 5.22 -14.09 15.92
CA ILE A 174 3.76 -14.19 15.92
C ILE A 174 3.31 -15.33 15.00
N LEU A 175 3.77 -15.35 13.75
CA LEU A 175 3.42 -16.39 12.77
C LEU A 175 3.84 -17.79 13.25
N LYS A 176 5.08 -17.96 13.73
CA LYS A 176 5.56 -19.23 14.31
C LYS A 176 4.72 -19.67 15.51
N GLY A 177 4.28 -18.73 16.36
CA GLY A 177 3.38 -19.02 17.47
C GLY A 177 2.02 -19.53 17.01
N LEU A 178 1.44 -18.93 15.96
CA LEU A 178 0.18 -19.39 15.37
C LEU A 178 0.29 -20.77 14.72
N GLU A 179 1.46 -21.10 14.15
CA GLU A 179 1.71 -22.42 13.56
C GLU A 179 1.74 -23.59 14.53
N THR A 180 1.76 -23.33 15.85
CA THR A 180 1.62 -24.38 16.86
C THR A 180 0.30 -25.14 16.73
N ASP A 181 -0.76 -24.50 16.21
CA ASP A 181 -1.93 -25.20 15.68
C ASP A 181 -1.73 -25.47 14.18
N PRO A 182 -1.56 -26.75 13.77
CA PRO A 182 -1.31 -27.10 12.38
C PRO A 182 -2.47 -26.75 11.44
N ARG A 183 -3.67 -26.46 11.96
CA ARG A 183 -4.83 -26.06 11.17
C ARG A 183 -4.75 -24.62 10.70
N VAL A 184 -3.97 -23.74 11.34
CA VAL A 184 -3.97 -22.31 10.97
C VAL A 184 -3.42 -22.13 9.56
N GLY A 185 -4.29 -21.75 8.62
CA GLY A 185 -3.92 -21.50 7.22
C GLY A 185 -3.91 -20.02 6.84
N GLN A 186 -4.53 -19.16 7.65
CA GLN A 186 -4.59 -17.73 7.39
C GLN A 186 -4.62 -16.95 8.71
N LEU A 187 -3.83 -15.90 8.77
CA LEU A 187 -3.94 -14.83 9.76
C LEU A 187 -4.62 -13.64 9.08
N SER A 188 -5.75 -13.21 9.62
CA SER A 188 -6.45 -12.02 9.16
C SER A 188 -6.27 -10.88 10.18
N VAL A 189 -5.74 -9.75 9.73
CA VAL A 189 -5.42 -8.59 10.58
C VAL A 189 -6.49 -7.53 10.39
N ASN A 190 -7.11 -7.08 11.48
CA ASN A 190 -8.09 -6.00 11.47
C ASN A 190 -7.48 -4.67 11.04
N TRP A 191 -8.24 -3.92 10.26
CA TRP A 191 -7.87 -2.58 9.86
C TRP A 191 -7.91 -1.59 11.03
N GLN A 192 -7.04 -0.59 10.93
CA GLN A 192 -7.21 0.72 11.56
C GLN A 192 -7.27 1.75 10.44
N VAL A 193 -8.49 2.16 10.08
CA VAL A 193 -8.71 3.05 8.95
C VAL A 193 -8.35 4.49 9.33
N HIS A 194 -7.51 5.10 8.51
CA HIS A 194 -7.18 6.52 8.55
C HIS A 194 -8.04 7.28 7.56
N ASN A 195 -8.54 8.44 7.97
CA ASN A 195 -9.29 9.34 7.08
C ASN A 195 -8.37 10.38 6.41
N SER A 196 -8.97 11.37 5.76
CA SER A 196 -8.23 12.38 4.99
C SER A 196 -7.48 13.40 5.85
N ASN A 197 -7.72 13.46 7.17
CA ASN A 197 -7.28 14.56 8.03
C ASN A 197 -7.72 15.95 7.49
N ASN A 198 -8.78 16.01 6.68
CA ASN A 198 -9.21 17.20 5.93
C ASN A 198 -8.07 17.79 5.08
N ARG A 199 -7.17 16.94 4.58
CA ARG A 199 -6.08 17.38 3.70
C ARG A 199 -6.61 17.52 2.28
N GLU A 200 -6.41 18.70 1.70
CA GLU A 200 -6.77 18.96 0.31
C GLU A 200 -5.72 18.43 -0.67
N VAL A 201 -4.45 18.50 -0.27
CA VAL A 201 -3.30 18.16 -1.13
C VAL A 201 -2.53 16.96 -0.61
N ARG A 202 -1.87 16.24 -1.53
CA ARG A 202 -1.00 15.10 -1.22
C ARG A 202 0.04 15.49 -0.17
N GLN A 203 0.19 14.64 0.84
CA GLN A 203 1.19 14.82 1.87
C GLN A 203 2.51 14.16 1.46
N PRO A 204 3.68 14.71 1.85
CA PRO A 204 4.98 14.10 1.51
C PRO A 204 5.19 12.69 2.07
N SER A 205 4.53 12.37 3.18
CA SER A 205 4.49 11.03 3.78
C SER A 205 3.04 10.73 4.16
N ILE A 206 2.57 9.57 3.77
CA ILE A 206 1.24 9.05 4.13
C ILE A 206 1.19 8.90 5.65
N ARG A 207 2.17 8.21 6.23
CA ARG A 207 2.14 7.87 7.65
C ARG A 207 2.28 9.08 8.58
N LYS A 208 2.93 10.15 8.13
CA LYS A 208 3.07 11.42 8.89
C LYS A 208 1.97 12.43 8.58
N GLY A 209 1.35 12.35 7.39
CA GLY A 209 0.34 13.31 6.93
C GLY A 209 -1.07 13.02 7.43
N TYR A 210 -1.38 11.73 7.59
CA TYR A 210 -2.68 11.21 8.01
C TYR A 210 -2.52 10.52 9.38
N THR A 211 -3.09 11.14 10.41
CA THR A 211 -2.87 10.82 11.83
C THR A 211 -4.17 10.88 12.61
N SER A 212 -5.30 10.69 11.93
CA SER A 212 -6.57 10.49 12.60
C SER A 212 -7.25 9.26 12.04
N CYS A 213 -7.73 8.46 12.98
CA CYS A 213 -8.27 7.14 12.75
C CYS A 213 -9.75 7.14 13.10
N ILE A 214 -10.54 6.35 12.36
CA ILE A 214 -11.94 6.17 12.71
C ILE A 214 -12.08 5.34 13.99
N ASP A 215 -13.16 5.58 14.70
CA ASP A 215 -13.55 4.85 15.91
C ASP A 215 -14.00 3.40 15.60
N ASP A 216 -13.87 2.53 16.60
CA ASP A 216 -14.23 1.10 16.50
C ASP A 216 -15.73 0.84 16.66
N ASP A 217 -16.58 1.86 16.79
CA ASP A 217 -18.00 1.74 17.08
C ASP A 217 -18.26 0.83 18.31
N PRO A 218 -17.81 1.24 19.51
CA PRO A 218 -17.96 0.46 20.72
C PRO A 218 -19.44 0.23 21.07
N ALA A 219 -20.34 1.10 20.62
CA ALA A 219 -21.78 0.98 20.83
C ALA A 219 -22.37 -0.31 20.19
N SER A 220 -21.82 -0.73 19.05
CA SER A 220 -22.21 -1.99 18.38
C SER A 220 -21.18 -3.11 18.55
N GLY A 221 -20.22 -2.95 19.46
CA GLY A 221 -19.09 -3.89 19.63
C GLY A 221 -18.24 -4.06 18.36
N GLY A 222 -18.21 -3.05 17.49
CA GLY A 222 -17.49 -3.05 16.22
C GLY A 222 -18.20 -3.71 15.04
N ALA A 223 -19.43 -4.21 15.21
CA ALA A 223 -20.17 -4.85 14.13
C ALA A 223 -20.47 -3.90 12.94
N ASN A 224 -20.64 -2.60 13.18
CA ASN A 224 -20.87 -1.60 12.13
C ASN A 224 -19.63 -0.75 11.80
N SER A 225 -18.51 -0.94 12.52
CA SER A 225 -17.28 -0.21 12.22
C SER A 225 -16.65 -0.71 10.93
N ARG A 226 -16.07 0.20 10.16
CA ARG A 226 -15.24 -0.17 9.00
C ARG A 226 -13.93 -0.85 9.43
N ASN A 227 -13.46 -0.64 10.67
CA ASN A 227 -12.28 -1.33 11.23
C ASN A 227 -12.50 -2.85 11.42
N LYS A 228 -13.74 -3.35 11.27
CA LYS A 228 -14.01 -4.79 11.22
C LYS A 228 -13.40 -5.46 9.98
N HIS A 229 -13.14 -4.71 8.92
CA HIS A 229 -12.50 -5.27 7.73
C HIS A 229 -11.11 -5.81 8.07
N VAL A 230 -10.70 -6.83 7.34
CA VAL A 230 -9.39 -7.46 7.50
C VAL A 230 -8.66 -7.54 6.17
N LYS A 231 -7.34 -7.75 6.24
CA LYS A 231 -6.53 -8.33 5.16
C LYS A 231 -5.74 -9.50 5.68
N SER A 232 -5.23 -10.31 4.77
CA SER A 232 -4.75 -11.65 5.11
C SER A 232 -3.27 -11.84 4.85
N ILE A 233 -2.63 -12.55 5.79
CA ILE A 233 -1.35 -13.21 5.64
C ILE A 233 -1.65 -14.72 5.57
N VAL A 234 -1.37 -15.33 4.43
CA VAL A 234 -1.80 -16.69 4.08
C VAL A 234 -0.64 -17.66 4.14
N ARG A 235 -0.86 -18.84 4.69
CA ARG A 235 0.14 -19.91 4.70
C ARG A 235 0.10 -20.66 3.37
N ASN A 236 1.20 -20.65 2.63
CA ASN A 236 1.23 -21.09 1.24
C ASN A 236 0.93 -22.59 1.09
N ASP A 237 1.23 -23.42 2.09
CA ASP A 237 0.90 -24.86 2.06
C ASP A 237 -0.60 -25.14 2.27
N ARG A 238 -1.37 -24.17 2.77
CA ARG A 238 -2.83 -24.26 2.98
C ARG A 238 -3.65 -23.46 2.00
N PHE A 239 -3.03 -22.62 1.17
CA PHE A 239 -3.72 -21.84 0.16
C PHE A 239 -4.39 -22.73 -0.92
N LEU A 240 -5.57 -22.29 -1.39
CA LEU A 240 -6.25 -22.74 -2.60
C LEU A 240 -6.57 -21.51 -3.46
N ASP A 241 -6.34 -21.61 -4.77
CA ASP A 241 -6.62 -20.55 -5.73
C ASP A 241 -8.13 -20.35 -6.00
N SER A 242 -8.48 -19.31 -6.76
CA SER A 242 -9.88 -18.95 -7.07
C SER A 242 -10.63 -19.98 -7.89
N SER A 243 -9.95 -20.96 -8.50
CA SER A 243 -10.65 -22.04 -9.22
C SER A 243 -11.50 -22.90 -8.28
N TYR A 244 -11.26 -22.81 -6.96
CA TYR A 244 -12.01 -23.52 -5.91
C TYR A 244 -13.21 -22.73 -5.34
N GLY A 245 -13.58 -21.59 -5.93
CA GLY A 245 -14.82 -20.85 -5.60
C GLY A 245 -14.66 -19.33 -5.59
N GLN A 246 -15.76 -18.61 -5.34
CA GLN A 246 -15.71 -17.14 -5.21
C GLN A 246 -14.77 -16.75 -4.07
N MET A 247 -13.83 -15.83 -4.35
CA MET A 247 -12.90 -15.31 -3.37
C MET A 247 -13.12 -13.81 -3.17
N HIS A 248 -12.71 -13.29 -2.02
CA HIS A 248 -12.70 -11.86 -1.75
C HIS A 248 -11.25 -11.38 -1.74
N PRO A 249 -10.91 -10.15 -2.19
CA PRO A 249 -9.54 -9.63 -2.15
C PRO A 249 -8.94 -9.45 -0.73
N HIS A 250 -9.64 -9.91 0.30
CA HIS A 250 -9.28 -9.75 1.71
C HIS A 250 -9.11 -11.09 2.43
N THR A 251 -9.74 -12.16 1.95
CA THR A 251 -9.72 -13.51 2.56
C THR A 251 -9.64 -14.58 1.49
N PHE A 252 -8.91 -15.64 1.79
CA PHE A 252 -8.54 -16.67 0.82
C PHE A 252 -9.17 -18.01 1.15
N LYS A 253 -9.37 -18.82 0.11
CA LYS A 253 -9.79 -20.19 0.29
C LYS A 253 -8.60 -21.01 0.80
N LEU A 254 -8.90 -21.89 1.75
CA LEU A 254 -7.90 -22.76 2.36
C LEU A 254 -8.25 -24.24 2.15
N ARG A 255 -7.23 -25.09 2.17
CA ARG A 255 -7.37 -26.55 2.17
C ARG A 255 -8.26 -27.02 3.31
N GLU A 256 -8.95 -28.13 3.09
CA GLU A 256 -9.81 -28.76 4.10
C GLU A 256 -9.07 -28.95 5.44
N GLY A 257 -9.80 -28.73 6.54
CA GLY A 257 -9.26 -28.77 7.90
C GLY A 257 -8.43 -27.55 8.30
N SER A 258 -8.28 -26.55 7.42
CA SER A 258 -7.58 -25.30 7.75
C SER A 258 -8.53 -24.25 8.32
N ILE A 259 -8.01 -23.39 9.19
CA ILE A 259 -8.75 -22.30 9.86
C ILE A 259 -8.12 -20.94 9.60
N THR A 260 -8.96 -19.90 9.67
CA THR A 260 -8.54 -18.50 9.69
C THR A 260 -8.62 -17.99 11.12
N VAL A 261 -7.56 -17.30 11.56
CA VAL A 261 -7.48 -16.75 12.92
C VAL A 261 -7.20 -15.25 12.91
N GLY A 262 -7.54 -14.57 14.01
CA GLY A 262 -7.06 -13.21 14.28
C GLY A 262 -5.67 -13.18 14.92
N GLU A 263 -5.18 -11.98 15.23
CA GLU A 263 -3.88 -11.79 15.91
C GLU A 263 -3.80 -12.46 17.29
N ASP A 264 -4.94 -12.65 17.93
CA ASP A 264 -5.11 -13.35 19.21
C ASP A 264 -5.14 -14.89 19.09
N GLY A 265 -5.01 -15.43 17.87
CA GLY A 265 -5.03 -16.86 17.59
C GLY A 265 -6.41 -17.51 17.64
N ARG A 266 -7.48 -16.74 17.90
CA ARG A 266 -8.85 -17.27 17.90
C ARG A 266 -9.40 -17.38 16.49
N GLU A 267 -10.10 -18.48 16.22
CA GLU A 267 -10.74 -18.73 14.93
C GLU A 267 -11.80 -17.65 14.61
N PHE A 268 -12.00 -17.41 13.32
CA PHE A 268 -13.12 -16.62 12.81
C PHE A 268 -14.44 -17.35 13.06
N GLU A 269 -15.13 -16.99 14.14
CA GLU A 269 -16.47 -17.48 14.43
C GLU A 269 -17.55 -16.65 13.70
N THR A 270 -17.26 -15.37 13.46
CA THR A 270 -18.24 -14.39 12.99
C THR A 270 -18.45 -14.41 11.48
N GLY A 271 -19.71 -14.48 11.03
CA GLY A 271 -20.12 -14.40 9.62
C GLY A 271 -19.80 -15.65 8.77
N LYS A 272 -19.12 -16.65 9.32
CA LYS A 272 -18.78 -17.90 8.61
C LYS A 272 -20.02 -18.69 8.18
N GLU A 273 -21.06 -18.71 9.01
CA GLU A 273 -22.33 -19.40 8.71
C GLU A 273 -23.10 -18.75 7.55
N GLU A 274 -23.06 -17.42 7.47
CA GLU A 274 -23.76 -16.66 6.42
C GLU A 274 -23.02 -16.73 5.07
N TRP A 275 -21.68 -16.68 5.09
CA TRP A 275 -20.86 -16.59 3.89
C TRP A 275 -20.32 -17.95 3.40
N GLY A 276 -20.45 -19.01 4.20
CA GLY A 276 -19.91 -20.35 3.89
C GLY A 276 -18.38 -20.42 3.79
N MET A 277 -17.69 -19.31 4.08
CA MET A 277 -16.25 -19.13 4.06
C MET A 277 -15.84 -17.97 5.00
N PRO A 278 -14.56 -17.82 5.36
CA PRO A 278 -14.12 -16.70 6.19
C PRO A 278 -14.48 -15.34 5.55
N PRO A 279 -15.38 -14.55 6.15
CA PRO A 279 -15.80 -13.28 5.58
C PRO A 279 -14.64 -12.27 5.61
N PRO A 280 -14.68 -11.21 4.80
CA PRO A 280 -13.68 -10.14 4.79
C PRO A 280 -13.77 -9.22 6.02
N PHE A 281 -14.44 -9.68 7.07
CA PHE A 281 -14.80 -8.93 8.27
C PHE A 281 -14.57 -9.79 9.50
N ARG A 282 -14.11 -9.17 10.59
CA ARG A 282 -13.96 -9.80 11.88
C ARG A 282 -14.32 -8.80 12.97
N TRP A 283 -15.26 -9.19 13.80
CA TRP A 283 -15.58 -8.48 15.04
C TRP A 283 -15.87 -9.52 16.16
N PRO A 284 -15.55 -9.23 17.44
CA PRO A 284 -14.99 -7.98 17.94
C PRO A 284 -13.59 -7.70 17.37
N ILE A 285 -13.30 -6.43 17.13
CA ILE A 285 -12.02 -5.97 16.56
C ILE A 285 -10.93 -6.24 17.61
N THR A 286 -9.83 -6.88 17.22
CA THR A 286 -8.67 -7.02 18.10
C THR A 286 -7.39 -6.58 17.39
N ARG A 287 -6.59 -5.78 18.11
CA ARG A 287 -5.39 -5.11 17.61
C ARG A 287 -4.31 -5.03 18.70
N ASN A 288 -4.21 -6.08 19.51
CA ASN A 288 -3.32 -6.09 20.69
C ASN A 288 -1.89 -6.53 20.38
N ARG A 289 -1.67 -7.16 19.22
CA ARG A 289 -0.36 -7.62 18.73
C ARG A 289 -0.06 -7.10 17.34
N LEU A 290 -1.07 -7.08 16.46
CA LEU A 290 -0.97 -6.62 15.08
C LEU A 290 -2.10 -5.65 14.74
N THR A 291 -1.76 -4.57 14.07
CA THR A 291 -2.71 -3.61 13.49
C THR A 291 -2.36 -3.37 12.04
N LEU A 292 -3.34 -3.35 11.14
CA LEU A 292 -3.10 -2.95 9.76
C LEU A 292 -3.69 -1.56 9.50
N HIS A 293 -2.84 -0.54 9.44
CA HIS A 293 -3.28 0.82 9.18
C HIS A 293 -3.61 1.00 7.70
N HIS A 294 -4.86 1.35 7.37
CA HIS A 294 -5.31 1.50 5.99
C HIS A 294 -5.63 2.98 5.70
N PHE A 295 -4.87 3.58 4.79
CA PHE A 295 -5.02 4.96 4.37
C PHE A 295 -5.92 5.04 3.12
N ASN A 296 -7.21 4.75 3.31
CA ASN A 296 -8.13 4.43 2.22
C ASN A 296 -8.48 5.62 1.30
N ILE A 297 -8.59 6.83 1.84
CA ILE A 297 -9.01 8.04 1.09
C ILE A 297 -7.90 9.08 0.92
N LYS A 298 -6.98 9.20 1.89
CA LYS A 298 -5.88 10.19 1.88
C LYS A 298 -6.41 11.61 1.57
N SER A 299 -5.61 12.46 0.92
CA SER A 299 -6.04 13.82 0.59
C SER A 299 -7.13 13.86 -0.48
N ARG A 300 -7.87 14.97 -0.57
CA ARG A 300 -8.87 15.20 -1.63
C ARG A 300 -8.28 15.01 -3.03
N ALA A 301 -7.10 15.60 -3.30
CA ALA A 301 -6.42 15.46 -4.59
C ALA A 301 -6.05 14.00 -4.91
N GLU A 302 -5.56 13.24 -3.93
CA GLU A 302 -5.25 11.81 -4.12
C GLU A 302 -6.50 10.96 -4.31
N TYR A 303 -7.60 11.31 -3.65
CA TYR A 303 -8.86 10.62 -3.84
C TYR A 303 -9.42 10.89 -5.24
N GLU A 304 -9.28 12.11 -5.77
CA GLU A 304 -9.61 12.44 -7.16
C GLU A 304 -8.76 11.62 -8.16
N GLU A 305 -7.45 11.50 -7.93
CA GLU A 305 -6.57 10.60 -8.68
C GLU A 305 -7.06 9.14 -8.62
N LYS A 306 -7.39 8.65 -7.41
CA LYS A 306 -7.92 7.29 -7.19
C LYS A 306 -9.22 7.05 -7.94
N MET A 307 -10.16 8.00 -7.90
CA MET A 307 -11.41 7.93 -8.65
C MET A 307 -11.14 7.86 -10.15
N SER A 308 -10.27 8.71 -10.69
CA SER A 308 -9.97 8.76 -12.12
C SER A 308 -9.41 7.44 -12.67
N ARG A 309 -8.54 6.76 -11.91
CA ARG A 309 -7.94 5.47 -12.33
C ARG A 309 -8.85 4.26 -12.09
N SER A 310 -9.87 4.40 -11.25
CA SER A 310 -10.76 3.32 -10.80
C SER A 310 -12.17 3.41 -11.39
N GLN A 311 -12.40 4.25 -12.40
CA GLN A 311 -13.71 4.50 -13.03
C GLN A 311 -14.41 3.25 -13.61
N HIS A 312 -13.73 2.10 -13.64
CA HIS A 312 -14.23 0.82 -14.15
C HIS A 312 -14.22 -0.31 -13.10
N ILE A 313 -14.04 0.02 -11.81
CA ILE A 313 -14.05 -0.97 -10.72
C ILE A 313 -15.38 -0.84 -9.97
N GLU A 314 -16.22 -1.86 -10.10
CA GLU A 314 -17.49 -2.02 -9.36
C GLU A 314 -17.23 -2.15 -7.86
N ALA A 315 -17.17 -1.03 -7.12
CA ALA A 315 -17.16 -1.11 -5.66
C ALA A 315 -17.65 0.13 -4.89
N GLY A 316 -18.24 1.16 -5.51
CA GLY A 316 -18.78 2.34 -4.80
C GLY A 316 -17.76 3.20 -4.02
N LYS A 317 -16.50 2.75 -3.87
CA LYS A 317 -15.37 3.41 -3.20
C LYS A 317 -14.68 4.48 -4.07
N THR A 318 -15.39 4.96 -5.08
CA THR A 318 -14.89 5.90 -6.10
C THR A 318 -15.89 7.02 -6.34
N THR A 319 -16.69 7.35 -5.33
CA THR A 319 -17.64 8.47 -5.36
C THR A 319 -17.23 9.52 -4.33
N TRP A 320 -17.61 10.77 -4.56
CA TRP A 320 -17.46 11.82 -3.55
C TRP A 320 -18.31 11.53 -2.31
N ASP A 321 -19.46 10.87 -2.45
CA ASP A 321 -20.28 10.46 -1.30
C ASP A 321 -19.49 9.56 -0.34
N PHE A 322 -18.74 8.58 -0.87
CA PHE A 322 -17.88 7.74 -0.05
C PHE A 322 -16.82 8.56 0.70
N PHE A 323 -16.16 9.51 0.02
CA PHE A 323 -15.17 10.39 0.66
C PHE A 323 -15.77 11.21 1.81
N GLU A 324 -16.96 11.79 1.58
CA GLU A 324 -17.65 12.58 2.59
C GLU A 324 -18.15 11.71 3.75
N GLU A 325 -18.62 10.50 3.48
CA GLU A 325 -19.03 9.55 4.51
C GLU A 325 -17.85 9.09 5.38
N GLU A 326 -16.70 8.76 4.79
CA GLU A 326 -15.50 8.37 5.53
C GLU A 326 -15.00 9.50 6.44
N ASN A 327 -15.09 10.76 6.01
CA ASN A 327 -14.70 11.91 6.82
C ASN A 327 -15.73 12.30 7.90
N LYS A 328 -16.98 11.83 7.81
CA LYS A 328 -18.03 12.06 8.82
C LYS A 328 -17.97 11.06 9.98
N VAL A 329 -17.25 9.93 9.82
CA VAL A 329 -17.14 8.92 10.88
C VAL A 329 -16.46 9.51 12.12
N PRO A 330 -16.95 9.24 13.35
CA PRO A 330 -16.26 9.61 14.57
C PRO A 330 -14.79 9.17 14.53
N ARG A 331 -13.90 10.06 14.98
CA ARG A 331 -12.46 9.90 14.82
C ARG A 331 -11.69 10.32 16.07
N TRP A 332 -10.49 9.79 16.21
CA TRP A 332 -9.56 10.10 17.28
C TRP A 332 -8.14 10.27 16.71
N GLU A 333 -7.25 10.86 17.50
CA GLU A 333 -5.87 11.12 17.11
C GLU A 333 -4.99 9.87 17.22
N CYS A 334 -4.42 9.44 16.10
CA CYS A 334 -3.80 8.14 15.89
C CYS A 334 -2.42 8.36 15.25
N ARG A 335 -1.37 8.37 16.09
CA ARG A 335 -0.01 8.80 15.73
C ARG A 335 1.01 7.65 15.68
N GLU A 336 0.56 6.42 15.85
CA GLU A 336 1.35 5.20 15.84
C GLU A 336 2.25 5.14 14.60
N MET A 337 1.66 5.28 13.42
CA MET A 337 2.37 5.25 12.13
C MET A 337 3.30 6.45 11.89
N ALA A 338 3.00 7.60 12.49
CA ALA A 338 3.80 8.82 12.34
C ALA A 338 5.14 8.73 13.09
N SER A 339 5.28 7.77 14.02
CA SER A 339 6.52 7.55 14.77
C SER A 339 7.65 6.93 13.94
N TYR A 340 7.31 6.23 12.85
CA TYR A 340 8.27 5.58 11.97
C TYR A 340 8.79 6.55 10.90
N ASN A 341 10.07 6.49 10.57
CA ASN A 341 10.63 7.33 9.51
C ASN A 341 10.30 6.77 8.12
N PRO A 342 9.92 7.61 7.14
CA PRO A 342 9.62 7.18 5.77
C PRO A 342 10.84 6.78 4.97
#